data_AF-A0A0G0Y6A7-F1
#
_entry.id   AF-A0A0G0Y6A7-F1
#
_cell.length_a   1.000
_cell.length_b   1.000
_cell.length_c   1.000
_cell.angle_alpha   90.00
_cell.angle_beta   90.00
_cell.angle_gamma   90.00
#
_symmetry.space_group_name_H-M   'P 1'
#
loop_
_entity.id
_entity.type
_entity.pdbx_description
1 polymer ?
#
loop_
_entity_poly.entity_id
_entity_poly.type
_entity_poly.pdbx_seq_one_letter_code
_entity_poly.pdbx_strand_id
1 'polypeptide(L)'
;MADERQRWGLFAGALSHLILDQEQILGAKIPERERVAVELVYQITEPVTQLFRAATKRTSRHRSLWTLEPKLCRELQEKTMVLENDPRYELYKAQLQGLKALLKARGGKEVDKINRKMVKDAGKRYKGGKTVLLIQGYDFAQNGEASAKKHQEMVPEIDIKVLRPARNPEIAKWAGLILDGTAEVYGRKKIKGEAMMVELVTGAGWTALSPTQGEYLNDSWILVATNVLKAKKNIQRVCNKFDIQMTATEVEFYLAIILLAHEDGHKYQSLKFKPTLLEEGYTDWGSVCWRLIQLKGLNKNKLWAALLGEYGNALKFPPTGKDNEDGYYLSAKVAHDLLMGLSTGKKWGEVVAEFKKLHDGVTGNRRKRDKLLKQLL
;
A
#
# COMPACT_ATOMS: atom_id res chain seq x y z
N MET A 1 -21.28 10.37 -25.37
CA MET A 1 -20.01 9.74 -24.94
C MET A 1 -20.10 9.52 -23.44
N ALA A 2 -20.01 8.28 -22.95
CA ALA A 2 -20.01 8.02 -21.51
C ALA A 2 -18.80 8.71 -20.86
N ASP A 3 -19.06 9.49 -19.80
CA ASP A 3 -18.04 10.15 -18.98
C ASP A 3 -16.96 9.12 -18.59
N GLU A 4 -15.69 9.49 -18.63
CA GLU A 4 -14.57 8.63 -18.18
C GLU A 4 -14.87 8.03 -16.80
N ARG A 5 -15.59 8.77 -15.94
CA ARG A 5 -16.06 8.32 -14.63
C ARG A 5 -17.13 7.22 -14.68
N GLN A 6 -17.95 7.14 -15.72
CA GLN A 6 -18.86 6.01 -15.98
C GLN A 6 -18.09 4.76 -16.40
N ARG A 7 -16.96 4.90 -17.13
CA ARG A 7 -16.11 3.77 -17.53
C ARG A 7 -15.40 3.14 -16.35
N TRP A 8 -14.89 3.94 -15.41
CA TRP A 8 -14.29 3.44 -14.15
C TRP A 8 -15.31 2.80 -13.21
N GLY A 9 -16.54 3.29 -13.23
CA GLY A 9 -17.64 2.68 -12.49
C GLY A 9 -18.04 1.30 -13.01
N LEU A 10 -18.04 1.13 -14.34
CA LEU A 10 -18.18 -0.18 -14.98
C LEU A 10 -16.93 -1.04 -14.78
N PHE A 11 -15.73 -0.45 -14.62
CA PHE A 11 -14.47 -1.16 -14.39
C PHE A 11 -14.40 -1.82 -13.00
N ALA A 12 -14.86 -1.17 -11.92
CA ALA A 12 -14.90 -1.77 -10.58
C ALA A 12 -15.93 -2.92 -10.46
N GLY A 13 -17.09 -2.78 -11.12
CA GLY A 13 -18.04 -3.88 -11.31
C GLY A 13 -17.46 -4.99 -12.19
N ALA A 14 -16.79 -4.63 -13.29
CA ALA A 14 -16.14 -5.56 -14.21
C ALA A 14 -14.95 -6.30 -13.58
N LEU A 15 -14.21 -5.73 -12.64
CA LEU A 15 -13.12 -6.41 -11.90
C LEU A 15 -13.65 -7.50 -10.96
N SER A 16 -14.86 -7.31 -10.42
CA SER A 16 -15.57 -8.34 -9.66
C SER A 16 -16.08 -9.46 -10.58
N HIS A 17 -16.53 -9.11 -11.80
CA HIS A 17 -16.92 -10.08 -12.84
C HIS A 17 -15.71 -10.83 -13.44
N LEU A 18 -14.56 -10.17 -13.60
CA LEU A 18 -13.34 -10.73 -14.20
C LEU A 18 -12.74 -11.89 -13.39
N ILE A 19 -13.04 -12.00 -12.10
CA ILE A 19 -12.45 -13.04 -11.22
C ILE A 19 -13.30 -14.31 -11.19
N LEU A 20 -14.63 -14.21 -11.38
CA LEU A 20 -15.45 -15.38 -11.72
C LEU A 20 -15.12 -15.88 -13.14
N ASP A 21 -14.79 -14.96 -14.06
CA ASP A 21 -14.24 -15.31 -15.38
C ASP A 21 -12.80 -15.83 -15.33
N GLN A 22 -12.03 -15.59 -14.26
CA GLN A 22 -10.68 -16.17 -14.12
C GLN A 22 -10.69 -17.68 -13.90
N GLU A 23 -11.76 -18.28 -13.36
CA GLU A 23 -11.89 -19.75 -13.36
C GLU A 23 -12.01 -20.30 -14.80
N GLN A 24 -12.66 -19.57 -15.70
CA GLN A 24 -12.74 -19.90 -17.14
C GLN A 24 -11.46 -19.57 -17.90
N ILE A 25 -10.81 -18.44 -17.61
CA ILE A 25 -9.64 -17.95 -18.36
C ILE A 25 -8.33 -18.62 -17.90
N LEU A 26 -8.18 -18.90 -16.60
CA LEU A 26 -6.93 -19.44 -16.03
C LEU A 26 -6.98 -20.93 -15.70
N GLY A 27 -8.15 -21.57 -15.84
CA GLY A 27 -8.32 -23.02 -15.58
C GLY A 27 -8.03 -23.46 -14.14
N ALA A 28 -7.87 -22.52 -13.20
CA ALA A 28 -7.53 -22.78 -11.82
C ALA A 28 -8.78 -22.70 -10.95
N LYS A 29 -9.17 -23.80 -10.31
CA LYS A 29 -10.25 -23.82 -9.31
C LYS A 29 -9.89 -22.88 -8.16
N ILE A 30 -10.72 -21.86 -7.90
CA ILE A 30 -10.59 -21.04 -6.69
C ILE A 30 -10.98 -21.93 -5.51
N PRO A 31 -10.16 -22.06 -4.45
CA PRO A 31 -10.53 -22.81 -3.27
C PRO A 31 -11.88 -22.33 -2.73
N GLU A 32 -12.75 -23.24 -2.30
CA GLU A 32 -14.12 -22.91 -1.84
C GLU A 32 -14.16 -21.78 -0.79
N ARG A 33 -13.13 -21.73 0.08
CA ARG A 33 -12.99 -20.67 1.08
C ARG A 33 -12.68 -19.29 0.49
N GLU A 34 -11.95 -19.23 -0.62
CA GLU A 34 -11.73 -17.99 -1.38
C GLU A 34 -13.00 -17.59 -2.13
N ARG A 35 -13.73 -18.57 -2.69
CA ARG A 35 -15.02 -18.34 -3.36
C ARG A 35 -16.04 -17.68 -2.45
N VAL A 36 -16.19 -18.16 -1.22
CA VAL A 36 -17.10 -17.55 -0.22
C VAL A 36 -16.70 -16.10 0.09
N ALA A 37 -15.40 -15.79 0.19
CA ALA A 37 -14.94 -14.43 0.42
C ALA A 37 -15.21 -13.51 -0.78
N VAL A 38 -14.98 -14.02 -2.00
CA VAL A 38 -15.24 -13.32 -3.26
C VAL A 38 -16.74 -13.07 -3.42
N GLU A 39 -17.58 -14.07 -3.14
CA GLU A 39 -19.04 -13.92 -3.16
C GLU A 39 -19.49 -12.84 -2.17
N LEU A 40 -18.96 -12.86 -0.95
CA LEU A 40 -19.24 -11.82 0.05
C LEU A 40 -18.87 -10.43 -0.46
N VAL A 41 -17.67 -10.26 -1.04
CA VAL A 41 -17.24 -8.97 -1.59
C VAL A 41 -18.17 -8.55 -2.73
N TYR A 42 -18.48 -9.45 -3.66
CA TYR A 42 -19.42 -9.18 -4.76
C TYR A 42 -20.76 -8.65 -4.25
N GLN A 43 -21.30 -9.25 -3.18
CA GLN A 43 -22.55 -8.78 -2.57
C GLN A 43 -22.45 -7.33 -2.08
N ILE A 44 -21.30 -6.84 -1.63
CA ILE A 44 -21.16 -5.49 -1.09
C ILE A 44 -20.44 -4.51 -2.05
N THR A 45 -19.90 -4.96 -3.18
CA THR A 45 -19.12 -4.12 -4.11
C THR A 45 -19.93 -2.94 -4.64
N GLU A 46 -21.12 -3.17 -5.18
CA GLU A 46 -21.93 -2.11 -5.78
C GLU A 46 -22.28 -1.00 -4.77
N PRO A 47 -22.89 -1.29 -3.60
CA PRO A 47 -23.19 -0.25 -2.62
C PRO A 47 -21.93 0.45 -2.07
N VAL A 48 -20.81 -0.27 -1.88
CA VAL A 48 -19.53 0.35 -1.47
C VAL A 48 -18.98 1.29 -2.55
N THR A 49 -19.07 0.88 -3.81
CA THR A 49 -18.65 1.71 -4.95
C THR A 49 -19.53 2.94 -5.10
N GLN A 50 -20.84 2.84 -4.86
CA GLN A 50 -21.76 3.97 -4.86
C GLN A 50 -21.42 4.97 -3.75
N LEU A 51 -21.11 4.49 -2.53
CA LEU A 51 -20.64 5.33 -1.43
C LEU A 51 -19.33 6.03 -1.76
N PHE A 52 -18.35 5.32 -2.33
CA PHE A 52 -17.09 5.91 -2.80
C PHE A 52 -17.31 7.00 -3.86
N ARG A 53 -18.19 6.76 -4.85
CA ARG A 53 -18.55 7.76 -5.87
C ARG A 53 -19.23 9.00 -5.27
N ALA A 54 -20.05 8.83 -4.25
CA ALA A 54 -20.70 9.95 -3.59
C ALA A 54 -19.70 10.78 -2.78
N ALA A 55 -18.75 10.14 -2.10
CA ALA A 55 -17.67 10.79 -1.37
C ALA A 55 -16.78 11.64 -2.30
N THR A 56 -16.41 11.12 -3.46
CA THR A 56 -15.51 11.77 -4.42
C THR A 56 -16.14 12.92 -5.22
N LYS A 57 -17.48 12.94 -5.38
CA LYS A 57 -18.19 13.97 -6.17
C LYS A 57 -18.35 15.32 -5.49
N ARG A 58 -18.14 15.45 -4.18
CA ARG A 58 -18.42 16.69 -3.44
C ARG A 58 -17.15 17.29 -2.85
N THR A 59 -16.64 18.30 -3.54
CA THR A 59 -15.50 19.10 -3.10
C THR A 59 -15.93 20.04 -1.97
N SER A 60 -15.17 20.03 -0.87
CA SER A 60 -14.96 21.14 0.08
C SER A 60 -15.88 21.38 1.29
N ARG A 61 -16.92 20.58 1.61
CA ARG A 61 -17.66 20.77 2.90
C ARG A 61 -17.98 19.48 3.66
N HIS A 62 -17.18 19.28 4.71
CA HIS A 62 -17.35 18.50 5.94
C HIS A 62 -18.71 17.84 6.16
N ARG A 63 -18.79 16.51 6.00
CA ARG A 63 -19.93 15.65 6.35
C ARG A 63 -19.46 14.20 6.49
N SER A 64 -19.93 13.45 7.48
CA SER A 64 -19.72 11.99 7.56
C SER A 64 -20.40 11.24 6.38
N LEU A 65 -20.00 10.00 6.06
CA LEU A 65 -20.71 9.17 5.07
C LEU A 65 -22.23 9.12 5.32
N TRP A 66 -22.64 9.08 6.59
CA TRP A 66 -24.05 9.12 6.99
C TRP A 66 -24.76 10.42 6.70
N THR A 67 -24.02 11.52 6.75
CA THR A 67 -24.57 12.84 6.43
C THR A 67 -24.55 13.11 4.92
N LEU A 68 -23.70 12.40 4.17
CA LEU A 68 -23.62 12.48 2.71
C LEU A 68 -24.65 11.59 2.02
N GLU A 69 -24.75 10.32 2.42
CA GLU A 69 -25.59 9.31 1.78
C GLU A 69 -26.26 8.37 2.81
N PRO A 70 -27.18 8.89 3.66
CA PRO A 70 -27.83 8.11 4.72
C PRO A 70 -28.69 6.95 4.20
N LYS A 71 -29.12 7.01 2.93
CA LYS A 71 -29.88 5.93 2.29
C LYS A 71 -28.95 4.76 1.94
N LEU A 72 -27.85 5.04 1.23
CA LEU A 72 -26.86 4.02 0.87
C LEU A 72 -26.21 3.38 2.10
N CYS A 73 -25.94 4.17 3.16
CA CYS A 73 -25.41 3.63 4.41
C CYS A 73 -26.40 2.65 5.07
N ARG A 74 -27.71 2.94 5.06
CA ARG A 74 -28.75 2.04 5.57
C ARG A 74 -28.87 0.78 4.72
N GLU A 75 -28.95 0.92 3.41
CA GLU A 75 -29.01 -0.20 2.48
C GLU A 75 -27.81 -1.15 2.66
N LEU A 76 -26.59 -0.60 2.77
CA LEU A 76 -25.40 -1.41 3.02
C LEU A 76 -25.40 -2.04 4.42
N GLN A 77 -25.88 -1.33 5.44
CA GLN A 77 -26.00 -1.90 6.79
C GLN A 77 -27.00 -3.06 6.82
N GLU A 78 -28.16 -2.92 6.21
CA GLU A 78 -29.19 -3.95 6.08
C GLU A 78 -28.64 -5.17 5.32
N LYS A 79 -27.97 -4.94 4.19
CA LYS A 79 -27.32 -6.00 3.43
C LYS A 79 -26.26 -6.72 4.26
N THR A 80 -25.44 -5.98 5.00
CA THR A 80 -24.42 -6.54 5.89
C THR A 80 -25.03 -7.38 7.02
N MET A 81 -26.21 -6.99 7.55
CA MET A 81 -26.93 -7.78 8.54
C MET A 81 -27.44 -9.11 7.99
N VAL A 82 -27.94 -9.12 6.75
CA VAL A 82 -28.34 -10.37 6.08
C VAL A 82 -27.13 -11.28 5.90
N LEU A 83 -26.01 -10.75 5.40
CA LEU A 83 -24.78 -11.52 5.20
C LEU A 83 -24.18 -12.02 6.51
N GLU A 84 -24.25 -11.25 7.61
CA GLU A 84 -23.71 -11.68 8.90
C GLU A 84 -24.43 -12.91 9.48
N ASN A 85 -25.72 -13.06 9.18
CA ASN A 85 -26.54 -14.16 9.66
C ASN A 85 -26.55 -15.38 8.72
N ASP A 86 -25.90 -15.29 7.56
CA ASP A 86 -25.76 -16.40 6.63
C ASP A 86 -24.62 -17.33 7.09
N PRO A 87 -24.89 -18.63 7.35
CA PRO A 87 -23.88 -19.58 7.82
C PRO A 87 -22.66 -19.71 6.90
N ARG A 88 -22.80 -19.41 5.61
CA ARG A 88 -21.68 -19.43 4.65
C ARG A 88 -20.62 -18.41 5.03
N TYR A 89 -21.00 -17.29 5.62
CA TYR A 89 -20.12 -16.17 5.97
C TYR A 89 -19.72 -16.13 7.44
N GLU A 90 -19.99 -17.18 8.24
CA GLU A 90 -19.65 -17.21 9.67
C GLU A 90 -18.15 -16.92 9.91
N LEU A 91 -17.29 -17.36 8.99
CA LEU A 91 -15.86 -17.08 9.03
C LEU A 91 -15.52 -15.58 8.87
N TYR A 92 -16.38 -14.76 8.29
CA TYR A 92 -16.16 -13.34 8.03
C TYR A 92 -17.02 -12.42 8.90
N LYS A 93 -17.76 -12.98 9.86
CA LYS A 93 -18.64 -12.27 10.79
C LYS A 93 -17.98 -11.07 11.47
N ALA A 94 -16.75 -11.22 11.97
CA ALA A 94 -16.01 -10.14 12.61
C ALA A 94 -15.74 -8.95 11.67
N GLN A 95 -15.49 -9.22 10.39
CA GLN A 95 -15.27 -8.18 9.37
C GLN A 95 -16.58 -7.50 8.99
N LEU A 96 -17.68 -8.26 8.85
CA LEU A 96 -19.03 -7.71 8.62
C LEU A 96 -19.49 -6.83 9.79
N GLN A 97 -19.22 -7.24 11.04
CA GLN A 97 -19.46 -6.42 12.22
C GLN A 97 -18.60 -5.14 12.22
N GLY A 98 -17.34 -5.23 11.77
CA GLY A 98 -16.46 -4.09 11.56
C GLY A 98 -17.01 -3.10 10.52
N LEU A 99 -17.49 -3.61 9.37
CA LEU A 99 -18.13 -2.80 8.33
C LEU A 99 -19.37 -2.07 8.87
N LYS A 100 -20.25 -2.74 9.61
CA LYS A 100 -21.40 -2.08 10.27
C LYS A 100 -20.97 -1.01 11.25
N ALA A 101 -19.87 -1.20 11.97
CA ALA A 101 -19.34 -0.21 12.90
C ALA A 101 -18.72 0.99 12.17
N LEU A 102 -17.99 0.77 11.06
CA LEU A 102 -17.49 1.85 10.19
C LEU A 102 -18.65 2.66 9.63
N LEU A 103 -19.67 1.97 9.14
CA LEU A 103 -20.97 2.52 8.78
C LEU A 103 -21.76 2.98 10.00
N LYS A 104 -21.20 3.29 11.16
CA LYS A 104 -21.88 4.09 12.19
C LYS A 104 -20.94 5.11 12.80
N ALA A 105 -19.66 5.06 12.43
CA ALA A 105 -18.63 5.85 13.04
C ALA A 105 -18.85 7.33 12.72
N ARG A 106 -18.75 8.14 13.77
CA ARG A 106 -18.95 9.60 13.67
C ARG A 106 -17.64 10.38 13.75
N GLY A 107 -16.53 9.71 14.06
CA GLY A 107 -15.24 10.35 14.31
C GLY A 107 -14.03 9.45 14.05
N GLY A 108 -12.85 10.08 13.94
CA GLY A 108 -11.66 9.43 13.37
C GLY A 108 -11.06 8.42 14.33
N LYS A 109 -11.05 8.78 15.62
CA LYS A 109 -10.67 7.87 16.70
C LYS A 109 -11.52 6.59 16.73
N GLU A 110 -12.79 6.68 16.35
CA GLU A 110 -13.69 5.53 16.27
C GLU A 110 -13.34 4.66 15.05
N VAL A 111 -13.15 5.27 13.88
CA VAL A 111 -12.65 4.60 12.67
C VAL A 111 -11.31 3.90 12.93
N ASP A 112 -10.35 4.59 13.53
CA ASP A 112 -9.03 4.04 13.89
C ASP A 112 -9.14 2.83 14.81
N LYS A 113 -10.00 2.90 15.83
CA LYS A 113 -10.25 1.80 16.76
C LYS A 113 -10.84 0.59 16.03
N ILE A 114 -11.77 0.82 15.11
CA ILE A 114 -12.40 -0.23 14.30
C ILE A 114 -11.36 -0.85 13.35
N ASN A 115 -10.59 -0.03 12.62
CA ASN A 115 -9.51 -0.47 11.75
C ASN A 115 -8.47 -1.32 12.49
N ARG A 116 -7.98 -0.86 13.65
CA ARG A 116 -7.01 -1.63 14.47
C ARG A 116 -7.54 -3.00 14.86
N LYS A 117 -8.84 -3.12 15.18
CA LYS A 117 -9.47 -4.41 15.48
C LYS A 117 -9.52 -5.32 14.25
N MET A 118 -10.00 -4.80 13.12
CA MET A 118 -10.12 -5.54 11.87
C MET A 118 -8.75 -6.02 11.35
N VAL A 119 -7.72 -5.18 11.43
CA VAL A 119 -6.35 -5.54 11.05
C VAL A 119 -5.77 -6.61 11.98
N LYS A 120 -6.02 -6.52 13.29
CA LYS A 120 -5.59 -7.56 14.25
C LYS A 120 -6.22 -8.92 13.94
N ASP A 121 -7.51 -8.94 13.63
CA ASP A 121 -8.22 -10.18 13.30
C ASP A 121 -7.80 -10.72 11.92
N ALA A 122 -7.58 -9.86 10.93
CA ALA A 122 -6.98 -10.20 9.65
C ALA A 122 -5.59 -10.84 9.83
N GLY A 123 -4.73 -10.22 10.63
CA GLY A 123 -3.39 -10.72 10.94
C GLY A 123 -3.38 -12.09 11.61
N LYS A 124 -4.33 -12.36 12.54
CA LYS A 124 -4.50 -13.71 13.12
C LYS A 124 -4.86 -14.76 12.07
N ARG A 125 -5.77 -14.43 11.15
CA ARG A 125 -6.16 -15.35 10.06
C ARG A 125 -5.01 -15.62 9.10
N TYR A 126 -4.28 -14.56 8.73
CA TYR A 126 -3.08 -14.66 7.89
C TYR A 126 -2.05 -15.61 8.51
N LYS A 127 -1.73 -15.46 9.80
CA LYS A 127 -0.81 -16.37 10.50
C LYS A 127 -1.28 -17.82 10.54
N GLY A 128 -2.60 -18.04 10.50
CA GLY A 128 -3.19 -19.37 10.37
C GLY A 128 -3.16 -19.94 8.95
N GLY A 129 -2.48 -19.28 8.00
CA GLY A 129 -2.42 -19.68 6.60
C GLY A 129 -3.75 -19.52 5.86
N LYS A 130 -4.68 -18.70 6.37
CA LYS A 130 -6.05 -18.59 5.85
C LYS A 130 -6.21 -17.35 4.97
N THR A 131 -7.18 -17.42 4.04
CA THR A 131 -7.71 -16.26 3.33
C THR A 131 -8.23 -15.22 4.32
N VAL A 132 -7.85 -13.97 4.06
CA VAL A 132 -8.16 -12.78 4.82
C VAL A 132 -9.15 -11.95 4.02
N LEU A 133 -10.23 -11.54 4.67
CA LEU A 133 -11.02 -10.40 4.24
C LEU A 133 -10.57 -9.22 5.11
N LEU A 134 -10.07 -8.17 4.48
CA LEU A 134 -9.65 -6.94 5.15
C LEU A 134 -10.59 -5.83 4.70
N ILE A 135 -11.32 -5.26 5.65
CA ILE A 135 -12.14 -4.06 5.43
C ILE A 135 -11.46 -2.93 6.17
N GLN A 136 -11.31 -1.77 5.54
CA GLN A 136 -10.68 -0.58 6.12
C GLN A 136 -11.52 0.66 5.81
N GLY A 137 -11.52 1.61 6.74
CA GLY A 137 -11.95 2.98 6.47
C GLY A 137 -10.73 3.88 6.31
N TYR A 138 -10.51 4.48 5.12
CA TYR A 138 -9.46 5.47 4.92
C TYR A 138 -9.96 6.88 5.17
N ASP A 139 -9.07 7.73 5.70
CA ASP A 139 -9.31 9.15 5.84
C ASP A 139 -8.51 9.90 4.77
N PHE A 140 -9.19 10.47 3.75
CA PHE A 140 -8.56 11.39 2.80
C PHE A 140 -8.03 12.67 3.49
N ALA A 141 -8.41 12.96 4.74
CA ALA A 141 -7.91 14.08 5.51
C ALA A 141 -6.53 13.85 6.16
N GLN A 142 -5.84 12.73 5.87
CA GLN A 142 -4.41 12.56 6.19
C GLN A 142 -3.46 13.49 5.39
N ASN A 143 -3.98 14.59 4.82
CA ASN A 143 -3.21 15.80 4.54
C ASN A 143 -2.78 16.49 5.86
N GLY A 144 -1.88 15.86 6.63
CA GLY A 144 -1.17 16.42 7.77
C GLY A 144 -2.02 16.89 8.97
N GLU A 145 -1.43 16.88 10.17
CA GLU A 145 -2.09 17.32 11.42
C GLU A 145 -2.66 18.75 11.40
N ALA A 146 -2.32 19.59 10.40
CA ALA A 146 -2.97 20.90 10.23
C ALA A 146 -4.46 20.78 9.81
N SER A 147 -4.78 19.71 9.10
CA SER A 147 -6.15 19.37 8.67
C SER A 147 -6.94 18.74 9.81
N ALA A 148 -6.31 17.89 10.63
CA ALA A 148 -6.96 17.22 11.77
C ALA A 148 -7.47 18.19 12.87
N LYS A 149 -6.85 19.37 13.02
CA LYS A 149 -7.32 20.40 13.97
C LYS A 149 -8.46 21.27 13.43
N LYS A 150 -8.66 21.35 12.11
CA LYS A 150 -9.71 22.18 11.49
C LYS A 150 -10.89 21.38 10.95
N HIS A 151 -10.73 20.07 10.74
CA HIS A 151 -11.71 19.24 10.06
C HIS A 151 -12.20 18.13 11.01
N GLN A 152 -13.22 18.47 11.81
CA GLN A 152 -13.82 17.58 12.80
C GLN A 152 -14.76 16.50 12.20
N GLU A 153 -14.93 16.46 10.88
CA GLU A 153 -15.84 15.52 10.21
C GLU A 153 -15.17 14.90 8.99
N MET A 154 -14.95 13.57 9.05
CA MET A 154 -14.27 12.78 8.01
C MET A 154 -15.29 11.96 7.23
N VAL A 155 -14.95 11.68 5.97
CA VAL A 155 -15.64 10.67 5.16
C VAL A 155 -14.73 9.44 5.15
N PRO A 156 -15.01 8.39 5.94
CA PRO A 156 -14.22 7.17 5.84
C PRO A 156 -14.52 6.52 4.49
N GLU A 157 -13.55 6.44 3.59
CA GLU A 157 -13.69 5.62 2.39
C GLU A 157 -13.57 4.16 2.77
N ILE A 158 -14.59 3.37 2.43
CA ILE A 158 -14.58 1.94 2.71
C ILE A 158 -13.83 1.25 1.59
N ASP A 159 -12.74 0.57 1.96
CA ASP A 159 -11.94 -0.24 1.07
C ASP A 159 -11.91 -1.68 1.56
N ILE A 160 -12.03 -2.62 0.62
CA ILE A 160 -12.21 -4.03 0.91
C ILE A 160 -11.23 -4.83 0.07
N LYS A 161 -10.53 -5.77 0.71
CA LYS A 161 -9.53 -6.64 0.08
C LYS A 161 -9.76 -8.09 0.48
N VAL A 162 -9.79 -8.99 -0.51
CA VAL A 162 -9.65 -10.43 -0.29
C VAL A 162 -8.21 -10.81 -0.61
N LEU A 163 -7.53 -11.34 0.40
CA LEU A 163 -6.11 -11.57 0.39
C LEU A 163 -5.86 -13.03 0.76
N ARG A 164 -4.90 -13.67 0.12
CA ARG A 164 -4.40 -14.98 0.54
C ARG A 164 -2.90 -14.90 0.81
N PRO A 165 -2.33 -15.74 1.68
CA PRO A 165 -0.88 -15.77 1.88
C PRO A 165 -0.12 -15.94 0.56
N ALA A 166 0.98 -15.22 0.40
CA ALA A 166 1.80 -15.30 -0.80
C ALA A 166 2.35 -16.72 -0.99
N ARG A 167 2.36 -17.19 -2.24
CA ARG A 167 2.84 -18.53 -2.58
C ARG A 167 4.36 -18.65 -2.53
N ASN A 168 5.09 -17.55 -2.66
CA ASN A 168 6.55 -17.54 -2.57
C ASN A 168 6.98 -17.49 -1.09
N PRO A 169 7.49 -18.60 -0.52
CA PRO A 169 7.85 -18.66 0.89
C PRO A 169 9.15 -17.89 1.19
N GLU A 170 9.97 -17.57 0.18
CA GLU A 170 11.20 -16.81 0.39
C GLU A 170 10.91 -15.40 0.88
N ILE A 171 9.89 -14.75 0.32
CA ILE A 171 9.49 -13.39 0.69
C ILE A 171 9.21 -13.29 2.20
N ALA A 172 8.52 -14.28 2.78
CA ALA A 172 8.22 -14.32 4.20
C ALA A 172 9.47 -14.48 5.10
N LYS A 173 10.50 -15.20 4.62
CA LYS A 173 11.78 -15.34 5.36
C LYS A 173 12.51 -14.01 5.49
N TRP A 174 12.48 -13.20 4.44
CA TRP A 174 13.14 -11.89 4.42
C TRP A 174 12.40 -10.84 5.25
N ALA A 175 11.09 -11.00 5.44
CA ALA A 175 10.29 -10.03 6.18
C ALA A 175 10.81 -9.80 7.60
N GLY A 176 11.15 -10.86 8.35
CA GLY A 176 11.72 -10.73 9.69
C GLY A 176 13.03 -9.93 9.69
N LEU A 177 13.95 -10.26 8.77
CA LEU A 177 15.24 -9.58 8.66
C LEU A 177 15.10 -8.08 8.33
N ILE A 178 14.12 -7.72 7.50
CA ILE A 178 13.85 -6.33 7.13
C ILE A 178 13.32 -5.58 8.35
N LEU A 179 12.21 -6.06 8.92
CA LEU A 179 11.53 -5.46 10.09
C LEU A 179 12.46 -5.32 11.30
N ASP A 180 13.44 -6.22 11.45
CA ASP A 180 14.37 -6.20 12.57
C ASP A 180 15.41 -5.09 12.49
N GLY A 181 15.77 -4.63 11.29
CA GLY A 181 16.89 -3.71 11.10
C GLY A 181 16.51 -2.29 10.64
N THR A 182 15.27 -2.04 10.25
CA THR A 182 14.85 -0.70 9.81
C THR A 182 15.01 0.35 10.92
N ALA A 183 14.75 0.00 12.18
CA ALA A 183 14.89 0.93 13.31
C ALA A 183 16.32 1.49 13.47
N GLU A 184 17.33 0.66 13.20
CA GLU A 184 18.75 1.02 13.29
C GLU A 184 19.12 2.10 12.29
N VAL A 185 18.58 2.03 11.06
CA VAL A 185 18.76 3.03 10.00
C VAL A 185 18.36 4.42 10.48
N TYR A 186 17.27 4.49 11.25
CA TYR A 186 16.75 5.76 11.77
C TYR A 186 17.33 6.14 13.14
N GLY A 187 18.23 5.33 13.72
CA GLY A 187 18.75 5.55 15.07
C GLY A 187 17.66 5.52 16.15
N ARG A 188 16.59 4.75 15.93
CA ARG A 188 15.41 4.70 16.82
C ARG A 188 15.25 3.36 17.51
N LYS A 189 14.47 3.35 18.59
CA LYS A 189 14.03 2.11 19.23
C LYS A 189 13.14 1.33 18.28
N LYS A 190 13.34 0.02 18.23
CA LYS A 190 12.54 -0.90 17.42
C LYS A 190 11.07 -0.83 17.80
N ILE A 191 10.22 -0.70 16.79
CA ILE A 191 8.77 -0.81 16.92
C ILE A 191 8.40 -2.22 16.46
N LYS A 192 7.78 -2.99 17.33
CA LYS A 192 7.37 -4.37 17.00
C LYS A 192 6.26 -4.31 15.96
N GLY A 193 6.53 -4.83 14.76
CA GLY A 193 5.52 -5.02 13.73
C GLY A 193 5.67 -6.34 13.00
N GLU A 194 4.68 -6.63 12.18
CA GLU A 194 4.54 -7.86 11.41
C GLU A 194 4.17 -7.52 9.96
N ALA A 195 4.39 -8.45 9.03
CA ALA A 195 4.09 -8.27 7.63
C ALA A 195 3.14 -9.37 7.12
N MET A 196 2.11 -8.96 6.38
CA MET A 196 1.26 -9.81 5.57
C MET A 196 1.76 -9.78 4.13
N MET A 197 2.53 -10.80 3.74
CA MET A 197 2.94 -11.01 2.36
C MET A 197 1.83 -11.81 1.69
N VAL A 198 1.08 -11.18 0.80
CA VAL A 198 -0.20 -11.70 0.31
C VAL A 198 -0.31 -11.62 -1.19
N GLU A 199 -1.16 -12.46 -1.78
CA GLU A 199 -1.69 -12.24 -3.11
C GLU A 199 -3.08 -11.59 -2.98
N LEU A 200 -3.30 -10.50 -3.70
CA LEU A 200 -4.60 -9.86 -3.85
C LEU A 200 -5.47 -10.73 -4.76
N VAL A 201 -6.56 -11.27 -4.21
CA VAL A 201 -7.54 -12.06 -4.95
C VAL A 201 -8.56 -11.13 -5.60
N THR A 202 -9.22 -10.28 -4.81
CA THR A 202 -10.20 -9.29 -5.28
C THR A 202 -10.30 -8.11 -4.30
N GLY A 203 -11.04 -7.07 -4.66
CA GLY A 203 -11.37 -5.98 -3.75
C GLY A 203 -12.51 -5.08 -4.26
N ALA A 204 -12.95 -4.17 -3.40
CA ALA A 204 -13.94 -3.15 -3.68
C ALA A 204 -13.53 -1.82 -3.03
N GLY A 205 -14.02 -0.69 -3.55
CA GLY A 205 -13.56 0.63 -3.13
C GLY A 205 -12.28 1.03 -3.86
N TRP A 206 -11.32 1.63 -3.14
CA TRP A 206 -10.06 2.12 -3.73
C TRP A 206 -9.23 1.01 -4.37
N THR A 207 -9.20 -0.17 -3.75
CA THR A 207 -8.47 -1.35 -4.25
C THR A 207 -8.93 -1.77 -5.65
N ALA A 208 -10.18 -1.52 -6.01
CA ALA A 208 -10.69 -1.82 -7.36
C ALA A 208 -10.22 -0.81 -8.42
N LEU A 209 -9.78 0.38 -8.03
CA LEU A 209 -9.31 1.43 -8.93
C LEU A 209 -7.78 1.46 -9.01
N SER A 210 -7.13 1.35 -7.86
CA SER A 210 -5.68 1.36 -7.73
C SER A 210 -5.29 0.25 -6.75
N PRO A 211 -4.93 -0.94 -7.26
CA PRO A 211 -4.52 -2.05 -6.41
C PRO A 211 -3.29 -1.65 -5.58
N THR A 212 -3.49 -1.49 -4.27
CA THR A 212 -2.43 -1.12 -3.33
C THR A 212 -1.35 -2.21 -3.31
N GLN A 213 -0.10 -1.81 -3.58
CA GLN A 213 1.05 -2.71 -3.70
C GLN A 213 1.73 -2.99 -2.35
N GLY A 214 1.88 -1.95 -1.55
CA GLY A 214 2.36 -1.96 -0.18
C GLY A 214 1.47 -1.05 0.65
N GLU A 215 1.26 -1.40 1.91
CA GLU A 215 0.46 -0.57 2.82
C GLU A 215 0.88 -0.74 4.28
N TYR A 216 1.21 0.38 4.90
CA TYR A 216 1.29 0.52 6.35
C TYR A 216 -0.11 0.56 6.98
N LEU A 217 -0.61 -0.60 7.42
CA LEU A 217 -1.96 -0.72 7.99
C LEU A 217 -2.09 -0.09 9.37
N ASN A 218 -1.03 -0.19 10.18
CA ASN A 218 -0.84 0.45 11.49
C ASN A 218 0.54 0.12 12.07
N ASP A 219 0.86 0.65 13.25
CA ASP A 219 2.09 0.42 14.02
C ASP A 219 2.52 -1.06 14.14
N SER A 220 1.59 -2.00 14.01
CA SER A 220 1.84 -3.43 14.16
C SER A 220 1.82 -4.23 12.85
N TRP A 221 1.28 -3.71 11.75
CA TRP A 221 1.05 -4.50 10.53
C TRP A 221 1.34 -3.73 9.26
N ILE A 222 2.10 -4.38 8.38
CA ILE A 222 2.32 -3.99 6.99
C ILE A 222 1.69 -5.03 6.08
N LEU A 223 1.16 -4.61 4.94
CA LEU A 223 0.65 -5.48 3.89
C LEU A 223 1.47 -5.28 2.63
N VAL A 224 1.81 -6.35 1.92
CA VAL A 224 2.43 -6.29 0.59
C VAL A 224 1.73 -7.29 -0.33
N ALA A 225 1.14 -6.79 -1.42
CA ALA A 225 0.41 -7.57 -2.41
C ALA A 225 1.33 -8.02 -3.56
N THR A 226 1.92 -9.20 -3.45
CA THR A 226 3.04 -9.64 -4.29
C THR A 226 2.66 -9.90 -5.75
N ASN A 227 1.43 -10.41 -6.00
CA ASN A 227 0.97 -10.69 -7.36
C ASN A 227 0.69 -9.43 -8.19
N VAL A 228 0.46 -8.28 -7.57
CA VAL A 228 0.32 -6.98 -8.26
C VAL A 228 1.68 -6.51 -8.83
N LEU A 229 2.79 -7.04 -8.30
CA LEU A 229 4.16 -6.63 -8.65
C LEU A 229 4.72 -7.32 -9.89
N LYS A 230 4.08 -8.40 -10.37
CA LYS A 230 4.61 -9.34 -11.37
C LYS A 230 4.84 -8.76 -12.78
N ALA A 231 4.35 -7.56 -13.09
CA ALA A 231 4.26 -7.04 -14.46
C ALA A 231 4.93 -5.68 -14.72
N LYS A 232 6.03 -5.35 -14.04
CA LYS A 232 6.71 -4.06 -14.27
C LYS A 232 7.70 -4.14 -15.45
N LYS A 233 7.18 -3.86 -16.67
CA LYS A 233 7.94 -3.78 -17.93
C LYS A 233 9.21 -2.91 -17.84
N ASN A 234 9.25 -1.93 -16.94
CA ASN A 234 10.42 -1.07 -16.75
C ASN A 234 11.61 -1.79 -16.11
N ILE A 235 11.36 -2.75 -15.22
CA ILE A 235 12.44 -3.56 -14.63
C ILE A 235 13.08 -4.42 -15.69
N GLN A 236 12.29 -5.01 -16.61
CA GLN A 236 12.84 -5.75 -17.74
C GLN A 236 13.71 -4.86 -18.65
N ARG A 237 13.31 -3.61 -18.89
CA ARG A 237 14.12 -2.66 -19.67
C ARG A 237 15.45 -2.37 -18.99
N VAL A 238 15.45 -2.18 -17.67
CA VAL A 238 16.68 -2.01 -16.87
C VAL A 238 17.54 -3.27 -16.96
N CYS A 239 16.95 -4.45 -16.74
CA CYS A 239 17.63 -5.72 -16.85
C CYS A 239 18.33 -5.90 -18.20
N ASN A 240 17.64 -5.62 -19.30
CA ASN A 240 18.20 -5.70 -20.65
C ASN A 240 19.33 -4.68 -20.88
N LYS A 241 19.18 -3.45 -20.36
CA LYS A 241 20.20 -2.40 -20.51
C LYS A 241 21.52 -2.75 -19.80
N PHE A 242 21.45 -3.49 -18.70
CA PHE A 242 22.60 -3.82 -17.85
C PHE A 242 23.01 -5.30 -17.91
N ASP A 243 22.48 -6.07 -18.85
CA ASP A 243 22.73 -7.51 -19.00
C ASP A 243 22.50 -8.30 -17.71
N ILE A 244 21.40 -7.98 -17.01
CA ILE A 244 21.00 -8.65 -15.76
C ILE A 244 19.88 -9.64 -16.10
N GLN A 245 20.10 -10.91 -15.81
CA GLN A 245 19.05 -11.92 -15.90
C GLN A 245 18.19 -11.94 -14.64
N MET A 246 16.89 -11.69 -14.79
CA MET A 246 15.92 -11.74 -13.70
C MET A 246 14.62 -12.41 -14.18
N THR A 247 14.17 -13.44 -13.47
CA THR A 247 12.88 -14.09 -13.76
C THR A 247 11.71 -13.26 -13.22
N ALA A 248 10.49 -13.51 -13.69
CA ALA A 248 9.31 -12.84 -13.15
C ALA A 248 9.11 -13.08 -11.63
N THR A 249 9.45 -14.27 -11.14
CA THR A 249 9.41 -14.61 -9.70
C THR A 249 10.46 -13.83 -8.91
N GLU A 250 11.64 -13.60 -9.49
CA GLU A 250 12.66 -12.76 -8.86
C GLU A 250 12.25 -11.30 -8.84
N VAL A 251 11.63 -10.79 -9.92
CA VAL A 251 11.07 -9.43 -9.95
C VAL A 251 10.04 -9.24 -8.83
N GLU A 252 9.09 -10.17 -8.70
CA GLU A 252 8.11 -10.18 -7.60
C GLU A 252 8.80 -10.16 -6.24
N PHE A 253 9.79 -11.04 -6.03
CA PHE A 253 10.54 -11.13 -4.79
C PHE A 253 11.22 -9.79 -4.43
N TYR A 254 11.98 -9.21 -5.36
CA TYR A 254 12.73 -7.98 -5.13
C TYR A 254 11.80 -6.79 -4.87
N LEU A 255 10.71 -6.65 -5.63
CA LEU A 255 9.74 -5.60 -5.40
C LEU A 255 9.02 -5.76 -4.05
N ALA A 256 8.70 -7.00 -3.66
CA ALA A 256 8.02 -7.25 -2.39
C ALA A 256 8.89 -6.84 -1.19
N ILE A 257 10.20 -7.12 -1.23
CA ILE A 257 11.12 -6.71 -0.15
C ILE A 257 11.42 -5.21 -0.17
N ILE A 258 11.43 -4.58 -1.36
CA ILE A 258 11.54 -3.13 -1.53
C ILE A 258 10.36 -2.43 -0.87
N LEU A 259 9.13 -2.84 -1.21
CA LEU A 259 7.92 -2.27 -0.63
C LEU A 259 7.81 -2.55 0.85
N LEU A 260 8.13 -3.78 1.31
CA LEU A 260 8.12 -4.07 2.73
C LEU A 260 9.05 -3.15 3.52
N ALA A 261 10.25 -2.89 3.00
CA ALA A 261 11.19 -2.00 3.65
C ALA A 261 10.65 -0.57 3.68
N HIS A 262 10.11 -0.08 2.55
CA HIS A 262 9.45 1.22 2.44
C HIS A 262 8.35 1.38 3.50
N GLU A 263 7.38 0.47 3.52
CA GLU A 263 6.25 0.53 4.44
C GLU A 263 6.68 0.44 5.92
N ASP A 264 7.77 -0.27 6.21
CA ASP A 264 8.33 -0.32 7.56
C ASP A 264 9.05 0.97 7.96
N GLY A 265 9.63 1.68 6.98
CA GLY A 265 10.26 2.98 7.21
C GLY A 265 9.28 4.03 7.75
N HIS A 266 8.01 4.02 7.31
CA HIS A 266 6.98 4.93 7.81
C HIS A 266 6.79 4.87 9.33
N LYS A 267 6.97 3.70 9.98
CA LYS A 267 6.88 3.57 11.46
C LYS A 267 7.86 4.48 12.20
N TYR A 268 9.01 4.72 11.60
CA TYR A 268 10.12 5.43 12.22
C TYR A 268 10.18 6.89 11.79
N GLN A 269 9.23 7.35 10.97
CA GLN A 269 9.05 8.76 10.70
C GLN A 269 8.26 9.41 11.82
N SER A 270 8.57 10.68 12.12
CA SER A 270 7.72 11.47 13.01
C SER A 270 6.81 12.34 12.17
N LEU A 271 5.55 12.49 12.59
CA LEU A 271 4.56 13.44 12.03
C LEU A 271 5.04 14.92 11.96
N LYS A 272 6.28 15.19 12.40
CA LYS A 272 6.97 16.48 12.32
C LYS A 272 7.66 16.72 10.98
N PHE A 273 7.69 15.76 10.05
CA PHE A 273 8.11 16.00 8.68
C PHE A 273 7.00 16.75 7.94
N LYS A 274 7.04 18.08 8.02
CA LYS A 274 6.37 18.93 7.05
C LYS A 274 7.41 19.46 6.07
N PRO A 275 7.25 19.25 4.76
CA PRO A 275 6.13 18.58 4.08
C PRO A 275 6.25 17.04 4.03
N THR A 276 5.10 16.34 3.89
CA THR A 276 4.93 14.88 3.62
C THR A 276 5.81 14.42 2.45
N LEU A 277 6.08 15.33 1.51
CA LEU A 277 7.06 15.23 0.43
C LEU A 277 8.41 14.61 0.85
N LEU A 278 8.89 14.98 2.03
CA LEU A 278 10.19 14.55 2.56
C LEU A 278 10.14 13.19 3.25
N GLU A 279 8.95 12.75 3.63
CA GLU A 279 8.74 11.49 4.31
C GLU A 279 8.97 10.31 3.36
N GLU A 280 8.37 10.35 2.18
CA GLU A 280 8.52 9.35 1.12
C GLU A 280 9.98 9.19 0.69
N GLY A 281 10.66 10.31 0.38
CA GLY A 281 12.07 10.30 -0.03
C GLY A 281 13.01 9.74 1.02
N TYR A 282 12.76 10.05 2.29
CA TYR A 282 13.58 9.56 3.39
C TYR A 282 13.28 8.10 3.76
N THR A 283 12.03 7.67 3.54
CA THR A 283 11.62 6.27 3.65
C THR A 283 12.33 5.43 2.58
N ASP A 284 12.27 5.85 1.32
CA ASP A 284 12.98 5.19 0.22
C ASP A 284 14.51 5.19 0.40
N TRP A 285 15.14 6.29 0.79
CA TRP A 285 16.60 6.30 0.92
C TRP A 285 17.10 5.53 2.15
N GLY A 286 16.41 5.66 3.29
CA GLY A 286 16.76 4.97 4.52
C GLY A 286 16.37 3.51 4.48
N SER A 287 15.08 3.23 4.54
CA SER A 287 14.59 1.86 4.68
C SER A 287 14.80 1.04 3.41
N VAL A 288 14.65 1.60 2.21
CA VAL A 288 14.77 0.81 0.98
C VAL A 288 16.22 0.72 0.51
N CYS A 289 16.88 1.85 0.24
CA CYS A 289 18.24 1.84 -0.31
C CYS A 289 19.28 1.43 0.73
N TRP A 290 19.26 2.00 1.94
CA TRP A 290 20.31 1.72 2.92
C TRP A 290 20.17 0.33 3.57
N ARG A 291 18.99 -0.03 4.10
CA ARG A 291 18.80 -1.32 4.78
C ARG A 291 19.01 -2.51 3.85
N LEU A 292 18.38 -2.51 2.68
CA LEU A 292 18.42 -3.68 1.78
C LEU A 292 19.82 -3.91 1.21
N ILE A 293 20.62 -2.86 1.04
CA ILE A 293 22.02 -2.98 0.61
C ILE A 293 22.87 -3.65 1.70
N GLN A 294 22.58 -3.47 2.98
CA GLN A 294 23.34 -4.10 4.07
C GLN A 294 22.98 -5.57 4.31
N LEU A 295 21.83 -6.04 3.81
CA LEU A 295 21.40 -7.43 3.99
C LEU A 295 22.32 -8.41 3.25
N LYS A 296 23.04 -9.25 3.99
CA LYS A 296 23.86 -10.34 3.42
C LYS A 296 22.96 -11.38 2.74
N GLY A 297 23.41 -11.93 1.61
CA GLY A 297 22.69 -12.98 0.87
C GLY A 297 21.77 -12.49 -0.25
N LEU A 298 21.49 -11.18 -0.35
CA LEU A 298 20.79 -10.62 -1.52
C LEU A 298 21.76 -10.38 -2.68
N ASN A 299 21.39 -10.83 -3.89
CA ASN A 299 22.08 -10.41 -5.11
C ASN A 299 21.83 -8.91 -5.33
N LYS A 300 22.90 -8.11 -5.23
CA LYS A 300 22.85 -6.65 -5.25
C LYS A 300 22.55 -6.09 -6.63
N ASN A 301 23.00 -6.74 -7.70
CA ASN A 301 22.70 -6.32 -9.07
C ASN A 301 21.21 -6.45 -9.36
N LYS A 302 20.58 -7.53 -8.89
CA LYS A 302 19.13 -7.73 -9.06
C LYS A 302 18.31 -6.76 -8.20
N LEU A 303 18.70 -6.55 -6.94
CA LEU A 303 18.08 -5.52 -6.09
C LEU A 303 18.13 -4.15 -6.75
N TRP A 304 19.30 -3.80 -7.30
CA TRP A 304 19.52 -2.53 -7.98
C TRP A 304 18.66 -2.38 -9.24
N ALA A 305 18.60 -3.41 -10.07
CA ALA A 305 17.77 -3.39 -11.27
C ALA A 305 16.27 -3.22 -10.94
N ALA A 306 15.81 -3.86 -9.86
CA ALA A 306 14.45 -3.68 -9.37
C ALA A 306 14.19 -2.24 -8.88
N LEU A 307 15.10 -1.67 -8.09
CA LEU A 307 15.00 -0.28 -7.60
C LEU A 307 14.97 0.72 -8.76
N LEU A 308 15.90 0.60 -9.71
CA LEU A 308 15.99 1.52 -10.84
C LEU A 308 14.73 1.41 -11.73
N GLY A 309 14.21 0.20 -11.92
CA GLY A 309 12.97 -0.02 -12.67
C GLY A 309 11.73 0.53 -11.97
N GLU A 310 11.67 0.46 -10.64
CA GLU A 310 10.60 1.03 -9.81
C GLU A 310 10.60 2.56 -9.90
N TYR A 311 11.72 3.19 -9.58
CA TYR A 311 11.82 4.65 -9.58
C TYR A 311 11.73 5.22 -11.00
N GLY A 312 12.30 4.54 -11.99
CA GLY A 312 12.11 4.90 -13.40
C GLY A 312 10.64 4.80 -13.87
N ASN A 313 9.80 4.00 -13.20
CA ASN A 313 8.35 4.00 -13.45
C ASN A 313 7.68 5.23 -12.85
N ALA A 314 8.00 5.55 -11.60
CA ALA A 314 7.45 6.71 -10.89
C ALA A 314 7.71 8.02 -11.65
N LEU A 315 8.89 8.15 -12.27
CA LEU A 315 9.28 9.33 -13.07
C LEU A 315 8.52 9.54 -14.37
N LYS A 316 7.75 8.54 -14.85
CA LYS A 316 6.93 8.71 -16.06
C LYS A 316 5.66 9.50 -15.81
N PHE A 317 5.22 9.58 -14.56
CA PHE A 317 4.05 10.33 -14.18
C PHE A 317 4.50 11.74 -13.78
N PRO A 318 4.06 12.79 -14.50
CA PRO A 318 4.47 14.14 -14.18
C PRO A 318 4.02 14.53 -12.76
N PRO A 319 4.77 15.39 -12.05
CA PRO A 319 4.35 15.93 -10.77
C PRO A 319 2.99 16.64 -10.95
N THR A 320 2.00 16.27 -10.15
CA THR A 320 0.62 16.78 -10.27
C THR A 320 0.46 18.15 -9.58
N GLY A 321 1.48 18.59 -8.82
CA GLY A 321 1.64 19.98 -8.41
C GLY A 321 0.64 20.49 -7.38
N LYS A 322 -0.12 19.61 -6.71
CA LYS A 322 -1.05 19.99 -5.63
C LYS A 322 -0.82 19.16 -4.38
N ASP A 323 -0.24 19.83 -3.38
CA ASP A 323 -0.34 19.61 -1.93
C ASP A 323 -0.04 18.23 -1.29
N ASN A 324 0.27 17.15 -2.01
CA ASN A 324 0.85 15.94 -1.39
C ASN A 324 1.44 14.87 -2.36
N GLU A 325 1.29 15.01 -3.68
CA GLU A 325 1.60 13.93 -4.64
C GLU A 325 3.04 13.97 -5.24
N ASP A 326 3.84 14.97 -4.93
CA ASP A 326 5.18 15.14 -5.55
C ASP A 326 6.32 14.42 -4.77
N GLY A 327 6.03 13.86 -3.60
CA GLY A 327 7.05 13.29 -2.69
C GLY A 327 7.68 12.02 -3.25
N TYR A 328 6.83 11.13 -3.75
CA TYR A 328 7.26 9.90 -4.39
C TYR A 328 7.99 10.17 -5.72
N TYR A 329 7.54 11.16 -6.51
CA TYR A 329 8.24 11.57 -7.74
C TYR A 329 9.65 12.11 -7.45
N LEU A 330 9.80 12.99 -6.46
CA LEU A 330 11.10 13.55 -6.08
C LEU A 330 12.03 12.52 -5.45
N SER A 331 11.49 11.64 -4.59
CA SER A 331 12.19 10.46 -4.07
C SER A 331 12.77 9.63 -5.20
N ALA A 332 11.89 9.27 -6.15
CA ALA A 332 12.24 8.46 -7.30
C ALA A 332 13.27 9.16 -8.19
N LYS A 333 13.18 10.48 -8.38
CA LYS A 333 14.15 11.25 -9.18
C LYS A 333 15.55 11.16 -8.61
N VAL A 334 15.71 11.51 -7.35
CA VAL A 334 17.02 11.51 -6.69
C VAL A 334 17.58 10.09 -6.61
N ALA A 335 16.75 9.11 -6.24
CA ALA A 335 17.17 7.72 -6.21
C ALA A 335 17.58 7.24 -7.61
N HIS A 336 16.77 7.51 -8.64
CA HIS A 336 17.08 7.16 -10.01
C HIS A 336 18.37 7.82 -10.51
N ASP A 337 18.59 9.12 -10.25
CA ASP A 337 19.79 9.84 -10.70
C ASP A 337 21.07 9.28 -10.04
N LEU A 338 21.02 8.97 -8.74
CA LEU A 338 22.12 8.31 -8.03
C LEU A 338 22.41 6.91 -8.59
N LEU A 339 21.35 6.15 -8.83
CA LEU A 339 21.45 4.80 -9.40
C LEU A 339 21.95 4.86 -10.85
N MET A 340 21.54 5.83 -11.66
CA MET A 340 22.03 6.05 -13.01
C MET A 340 23.50 6.47 -13.05
N GLY A 341 24.03 7.10 -12.00
CA GLY A 341 25.47 7.33 -11.85
C GLY A 341 26.30 6.04 -11.93
N LEU A 342 25.74 4.88 -11.52
CA LEU A 342 26.38 3.56 -11.72
C LEU A 342 26.47 3.18 -13.19
N SER A 343 25.47 3.54 -13.99
CA SER A 343 25.43 3.26 -15.42
C SER A 343 26.46 4.04 -16.23
N THR A 344 27.04 5.09 -15.63
CA THR A 344 28.06 5.96 -16.24
C THR A 344 29.47 5.71 -15.68
N GLY A 345 29.69 4.58 -15.00
CA GLY A 345 31.03 4.12 -14.62
C GLY A 345 31.41 4.26 -13.14
N LYS A 346 30.49 4.70 -12.25
CA LYS A 346 30.76 4.66 -10.80
C LYS A 346 30.82 3.21 -10.30
N LYS A 347 31.75 2.92 -9.40
CA LYS A 347 31.80 1.62 -8.71
C LYS A 347 30.69 1.54 -7.67
N TRP A 348 30.20 0.33 -7.40
CA TRP A 348 29.15 0.10 -6.39
C TRP A 348 29.48 0.71 -5.03
N GLY A 349 30.74 0.59 -4.58
CA GLY A 349 31.19 1.19 -3.32
C GLY A 349 31.09 2.72 -3.28
N GLU A 350 31.23 3.40 -4.42
CA GLU A 350 31.12 4.85 -4.53
C GLU A 350 29.66 5.29 -4.39
N VAL A 351 28.73 4.56 -5.01
CA VAL A 351 27.30 4.84 -4.88
C VAL A 351 26.78 4.48 -3.50
N VAL A 352 27.27 3.41 -2.87
CA VAL A 352 26.98 3.15 -1.46
C VAL A 352 27.52 4.28 -0.56
N ALA A 353 28.70 4.82 -0.85
CA ALA A 353 29.24 5.97 -0.10
C ALA A 353 28.43 7.26 -0.34
N GLU A 354 27.94 7.49 -1.56
CA GLU A 354 27.04 8.61 -1.88
C GLU A 354 25.67 8.46 -1.20
N PHE A 355 25.08 7.27 -1.24
CA PHE A 355 23.87 6.94 -0.48
C PHE A 355 24.10 7.16 1.01
N LYS A 356 25.24 6.72 1.57
CA LYS A 356 25.59 6.96 2.98
C LYS A 356 25.66 8.45 3.29
N LYS A 357 26.35 9.23 2.45
CA LYS A 357 26.52 10.68 2.64
C LYS A 357 25.18 11.41 2.60
N LEU A 358 24.31 11.03 1.67
CA LEU A 358 22.96 11.59 1.58
C LEU A 358 22.11 11.15 2.77
N HIS A 359 22.11 9.86 3.08
CA HIS A 359 21.45 9.30 4.25
C HIS A 359 21.87 10.03 5.53
N ASP A 360 23.17 10.12 5.85
CA ASP A 360 23.69 10.79 7.04
C ASP A 360 23.42 12.30 7.02
N GLY A 361 23.35 12.90 5.83
CA GLY A 361 22.94 14.28 5.63
C GLY A 361 21.46 14.52 5.96
N VAL A 362 20.59 13.54 5.67
CA VAL A 362 19.13 13.62 5.87
C VAL A 362 18.71 13.13 7.27
N THR A 363 19.29 12.03 7.77
CA THR A 363 19.07 11.49 9.12
C THR A 363 19.75 12.31 10.21
N GLY A 364 20.75 13.12 9.85
CA GLY A 364 21.52 13.95 10.76
C GLY A 364 20.75 15.17 11.30
N ASN A 365 21.50 16.20 11.71
CA ASN A 365 20.91 17.44 12.23
C ASN A 365 19.96 18.09 11.21
N ARG A 366 18.76 18.48 11.66
CA ARG A 366 17.73 19.23 10.91
C ARG A 366 18.29 20.31 9.98
N ARG A 367 19.28 21.10 10.40
CA ARG A 367 19.91 22.15 9.57
C ARG A 367 20.66 21.61 8.34
N LYS A 368 21.37 20.47 8.49
CA LYS A 368 22.09 19.81 7.38
C LYS A 368 21.10 19.22 6.38
N ARG A 369 20.06 18.56 6.90
CA ARG A 369 18.95 18.04 6.12
C ARG A 369 18.25 19.13 5.30
N ASP A 370 17.78 20.19 5.95
CA ASP A 370 17.04 21.26 5.29
C ASP A 370 17.91 22.00 4.24
N LYS A 371 19.24 22.06 4.43
CA LYS A 371 20.19 22.60 3.45
C LYS A 371 20.38 21.68 2.24
N LEU A 372 20.59 20.39 2.46
CA LEU A 372 20.79 19.40 1.40
C LEU A 372 19.55 19.28 0.52
N LEU A 373 18.36 19.29 1.14
CA LEU A 373 17.10 19.21 0.41
C LEU A 373 16.86 20.43 -0.50
N LYS A 374 17.23 21.64 -0.07
CA LYS A 374 17.19 22.85 -0.91
C LYS A 374 18.15 22.83 -2.11
N GLN A 375 19.12 21.92 -2.13
CA GLN A 375 20.03 21.77 -3.27
C GLN A 375 19.52 20.74 -4.29
N LEU A 376 18.63 19.84 -3.84
CA LEU A 376 18.06 18.77 -4.66
C LEU A 376 16.73 19.18 -5.30
N LEU A 377 16.00 20.10 -4.64
CA LEU A 377 14.81 20.80 -5.13
C LEU A 377 15.22 22.09 -5.82
#